data_AF-A0A7Y5N3S2-F1
#
_entry.id   AF-A0A7Y5N3S2-F1
#
_cell.length_a   1.000
_cell.length_b   1.000
_cell.length_c   1.000
_cell.angle_alpha   90.00
_cell.angle_beta   90.00
_cell.angle_gamma   90.00
#
_symmetry.space_group_name_H-M   'P 1'
#
loop_
_entity.id
_entity.type
_entity.pdbx_description
1 polymer ?
#
loop_
_entity_poly.entity_id
_entity_poly.type
_entity_poly.pdbx_seq_one_letter_code
_entity_poly.pdbx_strand_id
1 'polypeptide(L)'
;MADRTGLRAEPSRTCVGCRGSDSWSALLRVVAATDEHPGNGPVTLRPDPRHRMPGRGAWLHPTPECFELAVRRKAFGRGLRVQAGVDVSAVARHLGIQQP
;
A
#
# COMPACT_ATOMS: atom_id res chain seq x y z
N MET A 1 12.06 -32.69 27.16
CA MET A 1 11.39 -31.44 27.55
C MET A 1 12.24 -30.29 27.03
N ALA A 2 11.87 -29.70 25.89
CA ALA A 2 12.39 -28.43 25.41
C ALA A 2 11.29 -27.76 24.58
N ASP A 3 11.06 -26.50 24.90
CA ASP A 3 9.88 -25.70 24.61
C ASP A 3 9.64 -25.51 23.09
N ARG A 4 8.43 -25.85 22.62
CA ARG A 4 7.99 -25.71 21.21
C ARG A 4 7.17 -24.43 21.01
N THR A 5 7.49 -23.33 21.67
CA THR A 5 6.81 -22.04 21.46
C THR A 5 7.57 -21.22 20.43
N GLY A 6 7.32 -21.48 19.15
CA GLY A 6 7.79 -20.63 18.05
C GLY A 6 7.19 -19.23 18.16
N LEU A 7 7.96 -18.28 18.70
CA LEU A 7 7.66 -16.86 18.68
C LEU A 7 7.47 -16.43 17.22
N ARG A 8 6.21 -16.20 16.82
CA ARG A 8 5.86 -15.74 15.47
C ARG A 8 6.43 -14.34 15.27
N ALA A 9 7.61 -14.24 14.68
CA ALA A 9 8.11 -12.97 14.15
C ALA A 9 7.01 -12.39 13.24
N GLU A 10 6.58 -11.16 13.50
CA GLU A 10 5.58 -10.50 12.67
C GLU A 10 6.04 -10.52 11.21
N PRO A 11 5.14 -10.81 10.24
CA PRO A 11 5.53 -10.82 8.84
C PRO A 11 6.14 -9.47 8.44
N SER A 12 7.37 -9.49 7.93
CA SER A 12 8.00 -8.29 7.39
C SER A 12 7.52 -8.04 5.95
N ARG A 13 7.42 -6.76 5.61
CA ARG A 13 6.92 -6.28 4.32
C ARG A 13 7.80 -5.15 3.82
N THR A 14 7.88 -5.00 2.50
CA THR A 14 8.73 -3.98 1.88
C THR A 14 7.89 -2.81 1.41
N CYS A 15 8.22 -1.61 1.87
CA CYS A 15 7.64 -0.36 1.41
C CYS A 15 7.90 -0.17 -0.11
N VAL A 16 6.86 0.13 -0.88
CA VAL A 16 6.97 0.34 -2.32
C VAL A 16 7.63 1.67 -2.70
N GLY A 17 7.62 2.66 -1.78
CA GLY A 17 8.25 3.97 -1.99
C GLY A 17 9.76 3.94 -1.77
N CYS A 18 10.19 3.66 -0.53
CA CYS A 18 11.60 3.69 -0.12
C CYS A 18 12.34 2.35 -0.28
N ARG A 19 11.64 1.23 -0.51
CA ARG A 19 12.20 -0.14 -0.56
C ARG A 19 12.77 -0.67 0.77
N GLY A 20 12.63 0.07 1.87
CA GLY A 20 12.89 -0.44 3.22
C GLY A 20 11.87 -1.51 3.63
N SER A 21 12.28 -2.43 4.51
CA SER A 21 11.41 -3.46 5.06
C SER A 21 11.14 -3.21 6.53
N ASP A 22 9.89 -3.41 6.95
CA ASP A 22 9.45 -3.25 8.34
C ASP A 22 8.34 -4.28 8.64
N SER A 23 7.92 -4.36 9.89
CA SER A 23 6.78 -5.17 10.31
C SER A 23 5.52 -4.72 9.56
N TRP A 24 4.68 -5.68 9.15
CA TRP A 24 3.43 -5.37 8.43
C TRP A 24 2.60 -4.30 9.17
N SER A 25 2.53 -4.36 10.50
CA SER A 25 1.81 -3.45 11.40
C SER A 25 2.32 -2.01 11.40
N ALA A 26 3.60 -1.78 11.09
CA ALA A 26 4.19 -0.45 10.93
C ALA A 26 3.91 0.17 9.55
N LEU A 27 3.40 -0.63 8.60
CA LEU A 27 3.11 -0.19 7.24
C LEU A 27 1.61 0.02 7.01
N LEU A 28 1.31 1.03 6.20
CA LEU A 28 0.01 1.18 5.58
C LEU A 28 -0.12 0.21 4.41
N ARG A 29 -1.16 -0.63 4.42
CA ARG A 29 -1.59 -1.37 3.25
C ARG A 29 -2.43 -0.45 2.36
N VAL A 30 -2.11 -0.42 1.08
CA VAL A 30 -2.86 0.31 0.03
C VAL A 30 -3.40 -0.72 -0.94
N VAL A 31 -4.69 -0.69 -1.23
CA VAL A 31 -5.35 -1.65 -2.13
C VAL A 31 -5.92 -0.96 -3.35
N ALA A 32 -5.97 -1.65 -4.48
CA ALA A 32 -6.74 -1.21 -5.64
C ALA A 32 -8.23 -1.45 -5.38
N ALA A 33 -9.07 -0.43 -5.54
CA ALA A 33 -10.51 -0.61 -5.61
C ALA A 33 -10.83 -1.34 -6.92
N THR A 34 -11.45 -2.51 -6.82
CA THR A 34 -11.79 -3.36 -7.98
C THR A 34 -13.24 -3.22 -8.40
N ASP A 35 -13.93 -2.13 -8.03
CA ASP A 35 -15.35 -1.91 -8.36
C ASP A 35 -15.56 -1.81 -9.89
N GLU A 36 -15.81 -2.98 -10.48
CA GLU A 36 -16.90 -3.36 -11.37
C GLU A 36 -17.15 -2.63 -12.71
N HIS A 37 -16.33 -1.69 -13.16
CA HIS A 37 -16.38 -1.27 -14.58
C HIS A 37 -14.98 -1.08 -15.15
N PRO A 38 -14.54 -1.88 -16.15
CA PRO A 38 -13.35 -1.59 -16.93
C PRO A 38 -13.66 -0.43 -17.89
N GLY A 39 -13.94 0.74 -17.34
CA GLY A 39 -13.80 1.98 -18.09
C GLY A 39 -12.31 2.27 -18.24
N ASN A 40 -11.90 2.94 -19.31
CA ASN A 40 -10.53 3.40 -19.57
C ASN A 40 -10.00 4.43 -18.53
N GLY A 41 -10.57 4.49 -17.33
CA GLY A 41 -10.23 5.43 -16.27
C GLY A 41 -9.12 4.91 -15.33
N PRO A 42 -8.56 5.80 -14.49
CA PRO A 42 -7.58 5.41 -13.49
C PRO A 42 -8.20 4.54 -12.40
N VAL A 43 -7.43 3.59 -11.87
CA VAL A 43 -7.84 2.73 -10.75
C VAL A 43 -7.66 3.49 -9.44
N THR A 44 -8.75 3.66 -8.70
CA THR A 44 -8.72 4.30 -7.38
C THR A 44 -8.02 3.41 -6.35
N LEU A 45 -7.07 3.99 -5.61
CA LEU A 45 -6.39 3.33 -4.51
C LEU A 45 -7.05 3.68 -3.19
N ARG A 46 -7.22 2.68 -2.31
CA ARG A 46 -7.80 2.85 -0.99
C ARG A 46 -6.78 2.54 0.11
N PRO A 47 -6.65 3.39 1.14
CA PRO A 47 -5.88 3.06 2.32
C PRO A 47 -6.63 2.00 3.13
N ASP A 48 -5.90 0.98 3.57
CA ASP A 48 -6.39 -0.12 4.39
C ASP A 48 -5.56 -0.19 5.68
N PRO A 49 -5.73 0.75 6.64
CA PRO A 49 -4.94 0.80 7.87
C PRO A 49 -5.20 -0.38 8.81
N ARG A 50 -6.32 -1.09 8.63
CA ARG A 50 -6.68 -2.29 9.41
C ARG A 50 -6.29 -3.59 8.74
N HIS A 51 -5.83 -3.53 7.48
CA HIS A 51 -5.37 -4.64 6.66
C HIS A 51 -6.46 -5.70 6.41
N ARG A 52 -7.71 -5.26 6.24
CA ARG A 52 -8.90 -6.12 6.10
C ARG A 52 -9.53 -6.09 4.71
N MET A 53 -9.08 -5.21 3.83
CA MET A 53 -9.72 -5.05 2.52
C MET A 53 -9.35 -6.19 1.57
N PRO A 54 -10.31 -6.68 0.75
CA PRO A 54 -10.01 -7.70 -0.26
C PRO A 54 -9.09 -7.13 -1.36
N GLY A 55 -8.46 -8.04 -2.11
CA GLY A 55 -7.66 -7.68 -3.29
C GLY A 55 -6.16 -7.57 -3.06
N ARG A 56 -5.43 -7.19 -4.12
CA ARG A 56 -3.98 -7.02 -4.08
C ARG A 56 -3.64 -5.76 -3.29
N GLY A 57 -2.67 -5.89 -2.38
CA GLY A 57 -2.18 -4.77 -1.56
C GLY A 57 -0.71 -4.45 -1.85
N ALA A 58 -0.39 -3.16 -1.86
CA ALA A 58 0.95 -2.62 -1.79
C ALA A 58 1.20 -2.08 -0.38
N TRP A 59 2.44 -2.17 0.08
CA TRP A 59 2.84 -1.72 1.42
C TRP A 59 3.58 -0.40 1.35
N LEU A 60 3.28 0.52 2.26
CA LEU A 60 3.85 1.86 2.27
C LEU A 60 4.12 2.27 3.72
N HIS A 61 5.27 2.87 4.04
CA HIS A 61 5.37 3.57 5.31
C HIS A 61 4.39 4.75 5.30
N PRO A 62 3.66 5.02 6.38
CA PRO A 62 2.67 6.10 6.43
C PRO A 62 3.34 7.48 6.57
N THR A 63 4.27 7.81 5.66
CA THR A 63 5.00 9.08 5.63
C THR A 63 4.86 9.76 4.25
N PRO A 64 4.89 11.10 4.20
CA PRO A 64 4.82 11.85 2.95
C PRO A 64 5.93 11.47 1.97
N GLU A 65 7.16 11.28 2.44
CA GLU A 65 8.32 10.96 1.59
C GLU A 65 8.14 9.61 0.90
N CYS A 66 7.64 8.61 1.62
CA CYS A 66 7.37 7.30 1.04
C CYS A 66 6.24 7.36 0.02
N PHE A 67 5.20 8.15 0.29
CA PHE A 67 4.10 8.37 -0.64
C PHE A 67 4.58 9.05 -1.93
N GLU A 68 5.29 10.17 -1.83
CA GLU A 68 5.82 10.90 -2.98
C GLU A 68 6.76 10.04 -3.84
N LEU A 69 7.65 9.28 -3.19
CA LEU A 69 8.51 8.32 -3.88
C LEU A 69 7.69 7.25 -4.62
N ALA A 70 6.62 6.75 -4.01
CA ALA A 70 5.76 5.74 -4.60
C ALA A 70 4.97 6.28 -5.81
N VAL A 71 4.47 7.52 -5.73
CA VAL A 71 3.79 8.20 -6.84
C VAL A 71 4.77 8.47 -7.97
N ARG A 72 5.89 9.17 -7.68
CA ARG A 72 6.91 9.56 -8.68
C ARG A 72 7.48 8.37 -9.45
N ARG A 73 7.67 7.23 -8.79
CA ARG A 73 8.22 6.00 -9.39
C ARG A 73 7.16 5.08 -10.01
N LYS A 74 5.88 5.46 -9.98
CA LYS A 74 4.75 4.61 -10.38
C LYS A 74 4.76 3.26 -9.65
N ALA A 75 5.18 3.25 -8.38
CA ALA A 75 5.40 2.04 -7.60
C ALA A 75 4.09 1.34 -7.23
N PHE A 76 3.00 2.10 -7.03
CA PHE A 76 1.67 1.53 -6.77
C PHE A 76 1.16 0.69 -7.94
N GLY A 77 1.24 1.19 -9.18
CA GLY A 77 0.82 0.42 -10.36
C GLY A 77 1.59 -0.90 -10.48
N ARG A 78 2.91 -0.88 -10.25
CA ARG A 78 3.75 -2.09 -10.25
C ARG A 78 3.41 -3.05 -9.11
N GLY A 79 3.27 -2.53 -7.88
CA GLY A 79 2.97 -3.32 -6.68
C GLY A 79 1.57 -3.95 -6.71
N LEU A 80 0.60 -3.25 -7.30
CA LEU A 80 -0.79 -3.68 -7.42
C LEU A 80 -1.07 -4.44 -8.73
N ARG A 81 -0.12 -4.45 -9.66
CA ARG A 81 -0.24 -5.02 -11.02
C ARG A 81 -1.37 -4.38 -11.83
N VAL A 82 -1.50 -3.06 -11.72
CA VAL A 82 -2.45 -2.25 -12.49
C VAL A 82 -1.74 -1.64 -13.68
N GLN A 83 -2.30 -1.84 -14.88
CA GLN A 83 -1.76 -1.28 -16.13
C GLN A 83 -2.26 0.16 -16.40
N ALA A 84 -3.47 0.49 -15.92
CA ALA A 84 -4.02 1.83 -16.02
C ALA A 84 -3.33 2.82 -15.08
N GLY A 85 -3.59 4.12 -15.28
CA GLY A 85 -3.26 5.14 -14.29
C GLY A 85 -3.86 4.79 -12.92
N VAL A 86 -3.27 5.29 -11.84
CA VAL A 86 -3.80 5.10 -10.49
C VAL A 86 -4.22 6.45 -9.92
N ASP A 87 -5.40 6.48 -9.32
CA ASP A 87 -5.85 7.62 -8.52
C ASP A 87 -5.43 7.38 -7.06
N VAL A 88 -4.55 8.26 -6.57
CA VAL A 88 -3.93 8.19 -5.25
C VAL A 88 -4.57 9.15 -4.25
N SER A 89 -5.59 9.92 -4.63
CA SER A 89 -6.12 11.03 -3.82
C SER A 89 -6.70 10.56 -2.49
N ALA A 90 -7.33 9.39 -2.43
CA ALA A 90 -7.83 8.83 -1.17
C ALA A 90 -6.69 8.42 -0.21
N VAL A 91 -5.56 7.95 -0.73
CA VAL A 91 -4.37 7.63 0.06
C VAL A 91 -3.70 8.91 0.55
N ALA A 92 -3.56 9.91 -0.32
CA ALA A 92 -3.00 11.22 0.04
C ALA A 92 -3.78 11.88 1.19
N ARG A 93 -5.12 11.89 1.08
CA ARG A 93 -6.01 12.41 2.13
C ARG A 93 -5.83 11.68 3.46
N HIS A 94 -5.69 10.36 3.44
CA HIS A 94 -5.47 9.57 4.66
C HIS A 94 -4.12 9.88 5.32
N LEU A 95 -3.10 10.20 4.52
CA LEU A 95 -1.78 10.62 5.01
C LEU A 95 -1.70 12.11 5.37
N GLY A 96 -2.80 12.87 5.22
CA GLY A 96 -2.81 14.32 5.44
C GLY A 96 -1.99 15.12 4.40
N ILE A 97 -1.67 14.50 3.27
CA ILE A 97 -0.91 15.13 2.19
C ILE A 97 -1.89 15.95 1.35
N GLN A 98 -1.83 17.26 1.49
CA GLN A 98 -2.59 18.16 0.62
C GLN A 98 -1.89 18.20 -0.74
N GLN A 99 -2.57 17.72 -1.78
CA GLN A 99 -2.11 17.91 -3.15
C GLN A 99 -2.37 19.38 -3.53
N PRO A 100 -1.36 20.12 -4.04
CA PRO A 100 -1.56 21.49 -4.52
C PRO A 100 -2.48 21.55 -5.74
#